data_AF-A0A1M6B283-F1
#
_entry.id   AF-A0A1M6B283-F1
#
_cell.length_a   1.000
_cell.length_b   1.000
_cell.length_c   1.000
_cell.angle_alpha   90.00
_cell.angle_beta   90.00
_cell.angle_gamma   90.00
#
_symmetry.space_group_name_H-M   'P 1'
#
loop_
_entity.id
_entity.type
_entity.pdbx_description
1 polymer ?
#
loop_
_entity_poly.entity_id
_entity_poly.type
_entity_poly.pdbx_seq_one_letter_code
_entity_poly.pdbx_strand_id
1 'polypeptide(L)'
;MEPYTPADSLVMSRGAKAYVDGGKGIIEYPGPYARFQYYGKVMVGVTSGSAWANKNESKIVTGKNLQYSKFRHPLATSHWDKAMKSARGKDLETAIQNYIKKKV
;
A
#
# COMPACT_ATOMS: atom_id res chain seq x y z
N MET A 1 -2.32 1.55 8.21
CA MET A 1 -2.70 0.32 7.45
C MET A 1 -1.74 -0.84 7.73
N GLU A 2 -1.12 -0.87 8.92
CA GLU A 2 0.16 -1.54 9.07
C GLU A 2 0.14 -3.07 8.99
N PRO A 3 -0.85 -3.89 9.41
CA PRO A 3 -0.68 -5.32 9.17
C PRO A 3 -0.85 -5.72 7.70
N TYR A 4 -1.43 -4.84 6.85
CA TYR A 4 -1.78 -5.13 5.46
C TYR A 4 -0.75 -4.63 4.44
N THR A 5 0.05 -3.62 4.80
CA THR A 5 1.00 -2.98 3.87
C THR A 5 2.25 -3.85 3.73
N PRO A 6 2.81 -4.08 2.54
CA PRO A 6 4.12 -4.74 2.41
C PRO A 6 5.23 -4.01 3.19
N ALA A 7 6.05 -4.77 3.91
CA ALA A 7 7.05 -4.20 4.84
C ALA A 7 8.34 -5.02 4.92
N ASP A 8 8.83 -5.48 3.77
CA ASP A 8 10.07 -6.25 3.74
C ASP A 8 11.25 -5.44 4.33
N SER A 9 11.43 -4.20 3.88
CA SER A 9 12.40 -3.24 4.44
C SER A 9 11.80 -2.17 5.36
N LEU A 10 10.48 -2.21 5.62
CA LEU A 10 9.69 -1.21 6.36
C LEU A 10 9.67 0.23 5.78
N VAL A 11 10.47 0.53 4.74
CA VAL A 11 10.56 1.88 4.14
C VAL A 11 9.20 2.37 3.65
N MET A 12 8.45 1.50 2.96
CA MET A 12 7.13 1.86 2.43
C MET A 12 6.09 2.02 3.52
N SER A 13 6.06 1.11 4.51
CA SER A 13 5.05 1.15 5.56
C SER A 13 5.25 2.32 6.51
N ARG A 14 6.49 2.63 6.87
CA ARG A 14 6.84 3.75 7.76
C ARG A 14 6.81 5.11 7.05
N GLY A 15 7.04 5.13 5.74
CA GLY A 15 7.01 6.35 4.94
C GLY A 15 5.60 6.84 4.59
N ALA A 16 4.55 6.11 4.96
CA ALA A 16 3.17 6.48 4.66
C ALA A 16 2.79 7.79 5.39
N LYS A 17 2.17 8.72 4.66
CA LYS A 17 1.70 9.99 5.19
C LYS A 17 0.18 10.02 5.18
N ALA A 18 -0.42 10.52 6.26
CA ALA A 18 -1.85 10.79 6.32
C ALA A 18 -2.08 12.29 6.51
N TYR A 19 -2.90 12.89 5.64
CA TYR A 19 -3.22 14.31 5.70
C TYR A 19 -4.63 14.57 5.13
N VAL A 20 -5.13 15.79 5.31
CA VAL A 20 -6.38 16.23 4.73
C VAL A 20 -6.07 17.26 3.65
N ASP A 21 -6.63 17.07 2.47
CA ASP A 21 -6.55 18.01 1.35
C ASP A 21 -7.93 18.19 0.72
N GLY A 22 -8.38 19.45 0.57
CA GLY A 22 -9.70 19.77 0.01
C GLY A 22 -10.87 19.06 0.71
N GLY A 23 -10.79 18.84 2.03
CA GLY A 23 -11.81 18.11 2.80
C GLY A 23 -11.79 16.59 2.63
N LYS A 24 -10.80 16.04 1.93
CA LYS A 24 -10.61 14.59 1.73
C LYS A 24 -9.46 14.08 2.57
N GLY A 25 -9.65 12.95 3.24
CA GLY A 25 -8.56 12.22 3.90
C GLY A 25 -7.71 11.50 2.86
N ILE A 26 -6.41 11.81 2.82
CA ILE A 26 -5.44 11.23 1.91
C ILE A 26 -4.46 10.37 2.70
N ILE A 27 -4.16 9.18 2.16
CA ILE A 27 -3.05 8.35 2.61
C ILE A 27 -2.10 8.19 1.43
N GLU A 28 -0.92 8.78 1.55
CA GLU A 28 0.10 8.80 0.52
C GLU A 28 1.24 7.83 0.85
N TYR A 29 1.63 7.02 -0.13
CA TYR A 29 2.80 6.16 -0.06
C TYR A 29 3.88 6.69 -1.01
N PRO A 30 4.96 7.31 -0.49
CA PRO A 30 5.96 7.93 -1.35
C PRO A 30 6.80 6.88 -2.08
N GLY A 31 7.17 7.22 -3.31
CA GLY A 31 8.14 6.49 -4.12
C GLY A 31 7.53 5.66 -5.25
N PRO A 32 8.27 5.48 -6.37
CA PRO A 32 7.77 4.77 -7.55
C PRO A 32 7.50 3.29 -7.29
N TYR A 33 8.16 2.69 -6.30
CA TYR A 33 7.93 1.29 -5.90
C TYR A 33 6.58 1.08 -5.22
N ALA A 34 5.93 2.10 -4.66
CA ALA A 34 4.67 1.92 -3.96
C ALA A 34 3.56 1.47 -4.92
N ARG A 35 3.50 2.06 -6.12
CA ARG A 35 2.56 1.67 -7.17
C ARG A 35 2.81 0.24 -7.66
N PHE A 36 4.08 -0.13 -7.81
CA PHE A 36 4.50 -1.50 -8.13
C PHE A 36 4.01 -2.52 -7.10
N GLN A 37 4.27 -2.23 -5.82
CA GLN A 37 3.81 -3.06 -4.71
C GLN A 37 2.30 -3.06 -4.58
N TYR A 38 1.59 -1.98 -4.96
CA TYR A 38 0.13 -1.90 -4.85
C TYR A 38 -0.56 -2.87 -5.79
N TYR A 39 -0.14 -2.96 -7.05
CA TYR A 39 -0.75 -3.87 -8.03
C TYR A 39 -0.34 -5.33 -7.84
N GLY A 40 0.77 -5.61 -7.15
CA GLY A 40 1.15 -6.99 -6.83
C GLY A 40 1.61 -7.84 -8.01
N LYS A 41 2.07 -7.21 -9.09
CA LYS A 41 2.62 -7.88 -10.27
C LYS A 41 4.09 -7.59 -10.40
N VAL A 42 4.88 -8.59 -10.76
CA VAL A 42 6.29 -8.41 -11.10
C VAL A 42 6.38 -7.58 -12.38
N MET A 43 7.27 -6.60 -12.36
CA MET A 43 7.47 -5.61 -13.41
C MET A 43 8.97 -5.45 -13.58
N VAL A 44 9.41 -5.58 -14.81
CA VAL A 44 10.83 -5.60 -15.17
C VAL A 44 11.12 -4.52 -16.19
N GLY A 45 12.34 -4.00 -16.19
CA GLY A 45 12.79 -3.09 -17.24
C GLY A 45 12.69 -3.76 -18.61
N VAL A 46 12.25 -3.02 -19.63
CA VAL A 46 12.07 -3.54 -21.01
C VAL A 46 13.37 -4.10 -21.59
N THR A 47 14.49 -3.44 -21.33
CA THR A 47 15.84 -3.76 -21.79
C THR A 47 16.61 -4.62 -20.79
N SER A 48 16.56 -4.28 -19.49
CA SER A 48 17.33 -4.95 -18.44
C SER A 48 16.72 -6.27 -17.98
N GLY A 49 15.42 -6.49 -18.19
CA GLY A 49 14.69 -7.62 -17.61
C GLY A 49 14.69 -7.63 -16.08
N SER A 50 15.10 -6.53 -15.44
CA SER A 50 15.34 -6.46 -14.00
C SER A 50 14.22 -5.75 -13.24
N ALA A 51 13.93 -6.24 -12.04
CA ALA A 51 13.10 -5.52 -11.06
C ALA A 51 13.77 -4.20 -10.62
N TRP A 52 15.08 -4.06 -10.79
CA TRP A 52 15.82 -2.81 -10.71
C TRP A 52 16.13 -2.33 -12.14
N ALA A 53 15.20 -1.58 -12.73
CA ALA A 53 15.37 -1.09 -14.09
C ALA A 53 16.45 0.00 -14.14
N ASN A 54 17.10 0.14 -15.28
CA ASN A 54 18.08 1.18 -15.52
C ASN A 54 17.45 2.57 -15.38
N LYS A 55 18.30 3.58 -15.14
CA LYS A 55 17.84 4.97 -15.11
C LYS A 55 17.15 5.32 -16.43
N ASN A 56 15.97 5.93 -16.36
CA ASN A 56 15.11 6.29 -17.49
C ASN A 56 14.55 5.12 -18.30
N GLU A 57 14.59 3.89 -17.75
CA GLU A 57 14.02 2.72 -18.39
C GLU A 57 12.58 2.48 -17.93
N SER A 58 11.67 2.28 -18.90
CA SER A 58 10.29 1.91 -18.61
C SER A 58 10.20 0.45 -18.16
N LYS A 59 9.22 0.16 -17.30
CA LYS A 59 8.94 -1.20 -16.82
C LYS A 59 7.71 -1.77 -17.50
N ILE A 60 7.77 -3.04 -17.90
CA ILE A 60 6.63 -3.81 -18.38
C ILE A 60 6.09 -4.73 -17.29
N VAL A 61 4.78 -4.91 -17.27
CA VAL A 61 4.10 -5.85 -16.37
C VAL A 61 4.29 -7.27 -16.89
N THR A 62 4.72 -8.17 -16.02
CA THR A 62 4.80 -9.60 -16.33
C THR A 62 3.55 -10.33 -15.84
N GLY A 63 3.34 -11.57 -16.29
CA GLY A 63 2.25 -12.41 -15.78
C GLY A 63 2.40 -12.83 -14.31
N LYS A 64 3.59 -12.69 -13.73
CA LYS A 64 3.93 -13.22 -12.39
C LYS A 64 3.45 -12.31 -11.27
N ASN A 65 2.84 -12.89 -10.24
CA ASN A 65 2.47 -12.18 -9.02
C ASN A 65 3.68 -11.95 -8.11
N LEU A 66 3.68 -10.82 -7.40
CA LEU A 66 4.61 -10.58 -6.31
C LEU A 66 4.27 -11.45 -5.11
N GLN A 67 5.31 -11.88 -4.42
CA GLN A 67 5.19 -12.56 -3.14
C GLN A 67 5.65 -11.59 -2.06
N TYR A 68 4.78 -11.34 -1.08
CA TYR A 68 5.11 -10.45 0.03
C TYR A 68 5.59 -11.28 1.21
N SER A 69 6.69 -10.85 1.83
CA SER A 69 7.08 -11.34 3.13
C SER A 69 5.99 -11.03 4.16
N LYS A 70 5.54 -12.06 4.87
CA LYS A 70 4.55 -11.96 5.94
C LYS A 70 5.17 -11.89 7.34
N PHE A 71 6.50 -11.87 7.42
CA PHE A 71 7.22 -11.93 8.70
C PHE A 71 6.91 -10.73 9.60
N ARG A 72 6.97 -9.51 9.07
CA ARG A 72 6.66 -8.30 9.84
C ARG A 72 5.17 -7.98 9.82
N HIS A 73 4.56 -8.04 8.65
CA HIS A 73 3.16 -7.71 8.41
C HIS A 73 2.42 -8.96 7.91
N PRO A 74 1.73 -9.70 8.79
CA PRO A 74 1.16 -11.01 8.47
C PRO A 74 0.08 -10.97 7.38
N LEU A 75 -0.57 -9.82 7.21
CA LEU A 75 -1.64 -9.60 6.25
C LEU A 75 -1.14 -8.82 5.02
N ALA A 76 0.18 -8.73 4.83
CA ALA A 76 0.81 -8.05 3.70
C ALA A 76 0.24 -8.57 2.37
N THR A 77 -0.32 -7.66 1.59
CA THR A 77 -0.99 -7.99 0.33
C THR A 77 -0.93 -6.81 -0.65
N SER A 78 -1.20 -7.10 -1.92
CA SER A 78 -1.50 -6.09 -2.93
C SER A 78 -2.85 -5.43 -2.61
N HIS A 79 -3.07 -4.18 -3.00
CA HIS A 79 -4.31 -3.45 -2.68
C HIS A 79 -4.68 -3.52 -1.19
N TRP A 80 -3.69 -3.25 -0.33
CA TRP A 80 -3.81 -3.36 1.12
C TRP A 80 -4.89 -2.45 1.73
N ASP A 81 -5.22 -1.35 1.06
CA ASP A 81 -6.33 -0.46 1.41
C ASP A 81 -7.68 -1.18 1.30
N LYS A 82 -7.88 -1.93 0.21
CA LYS A 82 -9.11 -2.73 -0.01
C LYS A 82 -9.20 -3.88 0.99
N ALA A 83 -8.10 -4.57 1.23
CA ALA A 83 -8.03 -5.65 2.22
C ALA A 83 -8.37 -5.12 3.64
N MET A 84 -7.77 -4.00 4.02
CA MET A 84 -8.05 -3.34 5.30
C MET A 84 -9.50 -2.88 5.39
N LYS A 85 -10.03 -2.22 4.34
CA LYS A 85 -11.42 -1.75 4.31
C LYS A 85 -12.40 -2.92 4.44
N SER A 86 -12.14 -4.03 3.77
CA SER A 86 -12.97 -5.24 3.87
C SER A 86 -12.95 -5.82 5.28
N ALA A 87 -11.79 -5.85 5.94
CA ALA A 87 -11.64 -6.47 7.25
C ALA A 87 -12.07 -5.56 8.42
N ARG A 88 -11.84 -4.25 8.30
CA ARG A 88 -11.91 -3.27 9.41
C ARG A 88 -12.85 -2.11 9.14
N GLY A 89 -13.58 -2.11 8.02
CA GLY A 89 -14.49 -1.02 7.66
C GLY A 89 -15.57 -0.76 8.71
N LYS A 90 -16.15 -1.81 9.30
CA LYS A 90 -17.15 -1.69 10.37
C LYS A 90 -16.59 -1.10 11.66
N ASP A 91 -15.35 -1.46 12.01
CA ASP A 91 -14.67 -0.91 13.18
C ASP A 91 -14.44 0.60 13.00
N LEU A 92 -14.05 1.01 11.79
CA LEU A 92 -13.85 2.42 11.46
C LEU A 92 -15.18 3.20 11.56
N GLU A 93 -16.27 2.65 11.03
CA GLU A 93 -17.60 3.25 11.14
C GLU A 93 -18.02 3.42 12.60
N THR A 94 -17.86 2.36 13.40
CA THR A 94 -18.18 2.39 14.83
C THR A 94 -17.36 3.45 15.57
N ALA A 95 -16.05 3.54 15.29
CA ALA A 95 -15.18 4.54 15.89
C ALA A 95 -15.60 5.97 15.54
N ILE A 96 -15.99 6.22 14.28
CA ILE A 96 -16.49 7.52 13.82
C ILE A 96 -17.81 7.87 14.53
N GLN A 97 -18.76 6.94 14.60
CA GLN A 97 -20.03 7.17 15.29
C GLN A 97 -19.82 7.53 16.77
N ASN A 98 -18.92 6.82 17.46
CA ASN A 98 -18.60 7.10 18.86
C ASN A 98 -17.93 8.47 19.03
N TYR A 99 -17.06 8.86 18.11
CA TYR A 99 -16.44 10.19 18.12
C TYR A 99 -17.46 11.31 17.96
N ILE A 100 -18.42 11.15 17.03
CA ILE A 100 -19.50 12.13 16.82
C ILE A 100 -20.37 12.23 18.08
N LYS A 101 -20.82 11.09 18.62
CA LYS A 101 -21.66 11.04 19.83
C LYS A 101 -21.01 11.67 21.06
N LYS A 102 -19.68 11.59 21.19
CA LYS A 102 -18.95 12.22 22.29
C LYS A 102 -18.83 13.74 22.15
N LYS A 103 -18.94 14.27 20.93
CA LYS A 103 -18.82 15.70 20.64
C LYS A 103 -20.14 16.46 20.72
N VAL A 104 -21.27 15.75 20.68
CA VAL A 104 -22.62 16.28 20.90
C VAL A 104 -22.98 16.15 22.37
#